data_AF-A0AAE0HLW1-F1
#
_entry.id   AF-A0AAE0HLW1-F1
#
_cell.length_a   1.000
_cell.length_b   1.000
_cell.length_c   1.000
_cell.angle_alpha   90.00
_cell.angle_beta   90.00
_cell.angle_gamma   90.00
#
_symmetry.space_group_name_H-M   'P 1'
#
loop_
_entity.id
_entity.type
_entity.pdbx_description
1 polymer ?
#
loop_
_entity_poly.entity_id
_entity_poly.type
_entity_poly.pdbx_seq_one_letter_code
_entity_poly.pdbx_strand_id
1 'polypeptide(L)'
;MAGRWQGLYLFRKLARGDFIEPKNVLDKDMRDGILKLERRGEETRRQFEQDHRQASSWFPAEIAKADANSDTLLEEYILPRLQLSGLDAEYCFRMIMFLYEFSTPNFKIISLYNQIFNHIRLRAIIFTYTVREAEHRARFLKLILGDLSKGHGDKTAYKKEALGLKDL
;
A
#
# COMPACT_ATOMS: atom_id res chain seq x y z
N MET A 1 13.72 -14.89 -18.38
CA MET A 1 12.36 -15.05 -18.94
C MET A 1 11.38 -14.58 -17.88
N ALA A 2 10.65 -13.50 -18.19
CA ALA A 2 9.82 -12.74 -17.26
C ALA A 2 8.60 -13.56 -16.80
N GLY A 3 8.69 -14.11 -15.59
CA GLY A 3 7.59 -14.79 -14.91
C GLY A 3 6.55 -13.79 -14.43
N ARG A 4 5.61 -13.47 -15.32
CA ARG A 4 4.17 -13.38 -15.04
C ARG A 4 3.77 -12.68 -13.72
N TRP A 5 3.53 -11.38 -13.83
CA TRP A 5 2.82 -10.54 -12.87
C TRP A 5 1.42 -11.10 -12.57
N GLN A 6 1.31 -11.96 -11.55
CA GLN A 6 0.03 -12.45 -11.01
C GLN A 6 -0.22 -12.01 -9.55
N GLY A 7 0.63 -11.16 -8.96
CA GLY A 7 0.42 -10.62 -7.61
C GLY A 7 -0.58 -9.47 -7.51
N LEU A 8 -0.91 -8.79 -8.61
CA LEU A 8 -1.81 -7.63 -8.62
C LEU A 8 -3.31 -7.96 -8.76
N TYR A 9 -3.72 -9.22 -8.52
CA TYR A 9 -5.15 -9.60 -8.52
C TYR A 9 -5.84 -9.40 -7.17
N LEU A 10 -5.32 -8.53 -6.30
CA LEU A 10 -6.03 -8.13 -5.09
C LEU A 10 -7.13 -7.09 -5.34
N PHE A 11 -7.11 -6.44 -6.50
CA PHE A 11 -8.23 -5.70 -7.03
C PHE A 11 -8.84 -6.50 -8.18
N ARG A 12 -10.10 -6.90 -8.07
CA ARG A 12 -10.95 -7.18 -9.24
C ARG A 12 -10.71 -6.00 -10.20
N LYS A 13 -10.40 -6.24 -11.49
CA LYS A 13 -10.60 -5.18 -12.51
C LYS A 13 -11.97 -4.62 -12.21
N LEU A 14 -12.09 -3.31 -11.93
CA LEU A 14 -13.38 -2.66 -11.74
C LEU A 14 -14.30 -3.16 -12.86
N ALA A 15 -15.22 -4.05 -12.52
CA ALA A 15 -16.11 -4.64 -13.50
C ALA A 15 -17.26 -3.66 -13.67
N ARG A 16 -17.86 -3.58 -14.86
CA ARG A 16 -19.00 -2.68 -15.11
C ARG A 16 -20.10 -2.78 -14.04
N GLY A 17 -20.27 -3.96 -13.42
CA GLY A 17 -21.25 -4.18 -12.36
C GLY A 17 -20.91 -3.67 -10.95
N ASP A 18 -19.69 -3.15 -10.71
CA ASP A 18 -19.30 -2.55 -9.41
C ASP A 18 -19.67 -1.07 -9.31
N PHE A 19 -20.02 -0.45 -10.43
CA PHE A 19 -20.52 0.90 -10.49
C PHE A 19 -22.05 0.85 -10.44
N ILE A 20 -22.68 1.63 -9.56
CA ILE A 20 -24.09 1.98 -9.73
C ILE A 20 -24.12 2.83 -11.01
N GLU A 21 -24.25 2.18 -12.17
CA GLU A 21 -24.35 2.86 -13.45
C GLU A 21 -25.63 3.72 -13.42
N PRO A 22 -25.52 5.07 -13.46
CA PRO A 22 -26.63 5.85 -14.00
C PRO A 22 -26.85 5.28 -15.40
N LYS A 23 -28.06 4.79 -15.67
CA LYS A 23 -28.44 4.24 -16.97
C LYS A 23 -27.96 5.20 -18.06
N ASN A 24 -26.89 4.81 -18.75
CA ASN A 24 -26.19 5.56 -19.78
C ASN A 24 -25.72 6.96 -19.33
N VAL A 25 -24.43 7.14 -19.08
CA VAL A 25 -23.55 8.22 -19.59
C VAL A 25 -22.22 8.09 -18.85
N LEU A 26 -21.35 7.17 -19.31
CA LEU A 26 -19.92 7.47 -19.22
C LEU A 26 -19.68 8.42 -20.37
N ASP A 27 -19.78 9.72 -20.06
CA ASP A 27 -19.58 10.78 -21.03
C ASP A 27 -18.22 10.61 -21.70
N LYS A 28 -18.12 11.02 -22.97
CA LYS A 28 -16.87 10.87 -23.73
C LYS A 28 -15.70 11.49 -22.96
N ASP A 29 -15.94 12.63 -22.32
CA ASP A 29 -14.96 13.36 -21.51
C ASP A 29 -14.53 12.57 -20.27
N MET A 30 -15.44 11.79 -19.67
CA MET A 30 -15.15 10.95 -18.50
C MET A 30 -14.32 9.73 -18.89
N ARG A 31 -14.59 9.12 -20.06
CA ARG A 31 -13.76 8.03 -20.63
C ARG A 31 -12.36 8.53 -20.99
N ASP A 32 -12.28 9.68 -21.62
CA ASP A 32 -11.01 10.33 -21.95
C ASP A 32 -10.24 10.74 -20.69
N GLY A 33 -10.96 11.14 -19.63
CA GLY A 33 -10.40 11.39 -18.30
C GLY A 33 -9.76 10.14 -17.69
N ILE A 34 -10.45 8.99 -17.73
CA ILE A 34 -9.92 7.71 -17.23
C ILE A 34 -8.65 7.32 -18.01
N LEU A 35 -8.67 7.39 -19.34
CA LEU A 35 -7.50 7.07 -20.19
C LEU A 35 -6.30 8.00 -19.93
N LYS A 36 -6.56 9.29 -19.63
CA LYS A 36 -5.50 10.23 -19.23
C LYS A 36 -4.91 9.87 -17.87
N LEU A 37 -5.75 9.47 -16.91
CA LEU A 37 -5.30 9.07 -15.57
C LEU A 37 -4.49 7.77 -15.62
N GLU A 38 -4.90 6.80 -16.43
CA GLU A 38 -4.15 5.55 -16.65
C GLU A 38 -2.75 5.82 -17.22
N ARG A 39 -2.66 6.63 -18.29
CA ARG A 39 -1.37 7.03 -18.87
C ARG A 39 -0.48 7.74 -17.86
N ARG A 40 -1.05 8.68 -17.08
CA ARG A 40 -0.29 9.39 -16.05
C ARG A 40 0.20 8.45 -14.95
N GLY A 41 -0.60 7.44 -14.60
CA GLY A 41 -0.18 6.38 -13.68
C GLY A 41 1.01 5.58 -14.21
N GLU A 42 0.98 5.20 -15.49
CA GLU A 42 2.08 4.47 -16.14
C GLU A 42 3.37 5.31 -16.24
N GLU A 43 3.25 6.59 -16.59
CA GLU A 43 4.37 7.54 -16.63
C GLU A 43 5.00 7.71 -15.24
N THR A 44 4.18 7.95 -14.22
CA THR A 44 4.65 8.06 -12.83
C THR A 44 5.36 6.78 -12.39
N ARG A 45 4.85 5.61 -12.79
CA ARG A 45 5.46 4.31 -12.50
C ARG A 45 6.83 4.16 -13.17
N ARG A 46 6.96 4.55 -14.44
CA ARG A 46 8.25 4.52 -15.16
C ARG A 46 9.26 5.48 -14.56
N GLN A 47 8.81 6.67 -14.15
CA GLN A 47 9.67 7.63 -13.47
C GLN A 47 10.21 7.04 -12.17
N PHE A 48 9.33 6.42 -11.37
CA PHE A 48 9.76 5.77 -10.14
C PHE A 48 10.70 4.58 -10.38
N GLU A 49 10.49 3.76 -11.42
CA GLU A 49 11.43 2.71 -11.82
C GLU A 49 12.83 3.25 -12.11
N GLN A 50 12.93 4.45 -12.70
CA GLN A 50 14.20 5.11 -12.97
C GLN A 50 14.84 5.68 -11.69
N ASP A 51 14.02 6.26 -10.82
CA ASP A 51 14.41 6.86 -9.55
C ASP A 51 14.71 5.82 -8.46
N HIS A 52 14.24 4.58 -8.63
CA HIS A 52 14.56 3.45 -7.75
C HIS A 52 16.08 3.23 -7.62
N ARG A 53 16.87 3.68 -8.61
CA ARG A 53 18.33 3.70 -8.50
C ARG A 53 18.86 4.56 -7.34
N GLN A 54 18.08 5.52 -6.86
CA GLN A 54 18.36 6.37 -5.70
C GLN A 54 17.62 5.91 -4.43
N ALA A 55 16.83 4.83 -4.51
CA ALA A 55 16.00 4.35 -3.41
C ALA A 55 16.79 3.90 -2.17
N SER A 56 18.07 3.60 -2.35
CA SER A 56 18.99 3.31 -1.23
C SER A 56 19.12 4.47 -0.24
N SER A 57 18.83 5.71 -0.66
CA SER A 57 18.88 6.89 0.21
C SER A 57 17.57 7.19 0.95
N TRP A 58 16.44 6.59 0.56
CA TRP A 58 15.14 6.87 1.17
C TRP A 58 15.01 6.31 2.58
N PHE A 59 15.66 5.19 2.86
CA PHE A 59 15.68 4.53 4.17
C PHE A 59 17.12 4.46 4.66
N PRO A 60 17.59 5.49 5.39
CA PRO A 60 19.00 5.64 5.74
C PRO A 60 19.46 4.63 6.79
N ALA A 61 18.56 4.09 7.63
CA ALA A 61 18.94 3.07 8.58
C ALA A 61 19.09 1.71 7.88
N GLU A 62 20.10 0.95 8.29
CA GLU A 62 20.35 -0.40 7.79
C GLU A 62 19.13 -1.32 7.98
N ILE A 63 19.04 -2.36 7.16
CA ILE A 63 17.98 -3.38 7.23
C ILE A 63 17.87 -4.11 8.57
N ALA A 64 18.91 -4.07 9.41
CA ALA A 64 18.91 -4.56 10.80
C ALA A 64 18.08 -3.66 11.73
N LYS A 65 17.92 -2.38 11.36
CA LYS A 65 17.11 -1.35 12.05
C LYS A 65 15.83 -1.04 11.27
N ALA A 66 15.30 -1.99 10.50
CA ALA A 66 14.09 -1.81 9.70
C ALA A 66 12.85 -1.42 10.52
N ASP A 67 12.82 -1.76 11.80
CA ASP A 67 11.76 -1.32 12.73
C ASP A 67 11.81 0.20 12.95
N ALA A 68 13.00 0.80 13.08
CA ALA A 68 13.15 2.25 13.22
C ALA A 68 12.73 2.99 11.93
N ASN A 69 13.11 2.47 10.75
CA ASN A 69 12.61 3.00 9.47
C ASN A 69 11.08 2.91 9.38
N SER A 70 10.50 1.83 9.88
CA SER A 70 9.05 1.62 9.91
C SER A 70 8.35 2.61 10.86
N ASP A 71 8.96 2.89 12.02
CA ASP A 71 8.46 3.89 12.97
C ASP A 71 8.48 5.28 12.35
N THR A 72 9.60 5.70 11.76
CA THR A 72 9.70 6.98 11.04
C THR A 72 8.67 7.07 9.91
N LEU A 73 8.52 6.02 9.10
CA LEU A 73 7.53 5.99 8.03
C LEU A 73 6.09 6.13 8.55
N LEU A 74 5.78 5.48 9.68
CA LEU A 74 4.47 5.57 10.31
C LEU A 74 4.23 6.97 10.87
N GLU A 75 5.15 7.48 11.66
CA GLU A 75 4.98 8.71 12.44
C GLU A 75 5.00 9.97 11.56
N GLU A 76 5.88 10.03 10.57
CA GLU A 76 6.04 11.22 9.73
C GLU A 76 5.10 11.24 8.52
N TYR A 77 4.73 10.07 7.98
CA TYR A 77 4.03 10.00 6.70
C TYR A 77 2.64 9.36 6.78
N ILE A 78 2.54 8.13 7.33
CA ILE A 78 1.29 7.36 7.24
C ILE A 78 0.26 7.87 8.25
N LEU A 79 0.61 7.92 9.54
CA LEU A 79 -0.32 8.31 10.61
C LEU A 79 -0.91 9.70 10.41
N PRO A 80 -0.17 10.77 10.06
CA PRO A 80 -0.77 12.08 9.82
C PRO A 80 -1.72 12.08 8.61
N ARG A 81 -1.39 11.37 7.54
CA ARG A 81 -2.26 11.29 6.34
C ARG A 81 -3.56 10.54 6.61
N LEU A 82 -3.52 9.48 7.42
CA LEU A 82 -4.73 8.73 7.79
C LEU A 82 -5.77 9.56 8.56
N GLN A 83 -5.38 10.72 9.13
CA GLN A 83 -6.33 11.63 9.78
C GLN A 83 -7.12 12.48 8.77
N LEU A 84 -6.54 12.75 7.60
CA LEU A 84 -7.04 13.76 6.67
C LEU A 84 -8.30 13.28 5.93
N SER A 85 -8.28 12.07 5.35
CA SER A 85 -9.43 11.55 4.61
C SER A 85 -9.46 10.03 4.50
N GLY A 86 -10.64 9.48 4.20
CA GLY A 86 -10.80 8.07 3.85
C GLY A 86 -10.12 7.68 2.52
N LEU A 87 -9.87 8.63 1.62
CA LEU A 87 -9.10 8.39 0.38
C LEU A 87 -7.62 8.22 0.68
N ASP A 88 -7.10 8.98 1.67
CA ASP A 88 -5.72 8.85 2.11
C ASP A 88 -5.44 7.47 2.71
N ALA A 89 -6.45 6.81 3.30
CA ALA A 89 -6.33 5.43 3.75
C ALA A 89 -6.02 4.46 2.60
N GLU A 90 -6.71 4.58 1.47
CA GLU A 90 -6.41 3.77 0.29
C GLU A 90 -5.06 4.12 -0.32
N TYR A 91 -4.72 5.41 -0.36
CA TYR A 91 -3.43 5.87 -0.86
C TYR A 91 -2.27 5.31 -0.02
N CYS A 92 -2.33 5.42 1.31
CA CYS A 92 -1.30 4.92 2.21
C CYS A 92 -1.10 3.41 2.05
N PHE A 93 -2.19 2.65 1.91
CA PHE A 93 -2.10 1.22 1.64
C PHE A 93 -1.40 0.94 0.30
N ARG A 94 -1.79 1.63 -0.78
CA ARG A 94 -1.17 1.49 -2.10
C ARG A 94 0.31 1.87 -2.08
N MET A 95 0.67 2.92 -1.36
CA MET A 95 2.06 3.34 -1.20
C MET A 95 2.91 2.27 -0.51
N ILE A 96 2.39 1.63 0.55
CA ILE A 96 3.09 0.54 1.24
C ILE A 96 3.29 -0.65 0.30
N MET A 97 2.23 -1.07 -0.39
CA MET A 97 2.31 -2.20 -1.33
C MET A 97 3.26 -1.88 -2.48
N PHE A 98 3.29 -0.64 -2.94
CA PHE A 98 4.24 -0.18 -3.93
C PHE A 98 5.68 -0.28 -3.41
N LEU A 99 6.00 0.26 -2.23
CA LEU A 99 7.35 0.14 -1.64
C LEU A 99 7.80 -1.33 -1.49
N TYR A 100 6.86 -2.20 -1.15
CA TYR A 100 7.08 -3.63 -1.03
C TYR A 100 7.31 -4.33 -2.37
N GLU A 101 6.48 -4.05 -3.38
CA GLU A 101 6.56 -4.64 -4.72
C GLU A 101 7.88 -4.29 -5.42
N PHE A 102 8.37 -3.07 -5.21
CA PHE A 102 9.63 -2.57 -5.75
C PHE A 102 10.87 -3.01 -4.94
N SER A 103 10.72 -3.88 -3.93
CA SER A 103 11.82 -4.36 -3.09
C SER A 103 12.73 -3.22 -2.59
N THR A 104 12.12 -2.15 -2.09
CA THR A 104 12.85 -0.94 -1.70
C THR A 104 13.94 -1.28 -0.67
N PRO A 105 15.20 -0.84 -0.86
CA PRO A 105 16.29 -1.13 0.07
C PRO A 105 15.94 -0.73 1.50
N ASN A 106 16.36 -1.54 2.48
CA ASN A 106 16.13 -1.33 3.92
C ASN A 106 14.65 -1.26 4.37
N PHE A 107 13.69 -1.53 3.49
CA PHE A 107 12.28 -1.61 3.82
C PHE A 107 11.85 -3.07 4.02
N LYS A 108 11.18 -3.35 5.14
CA LYS A 108 10.58 -4.65 5.43
C LYS A 108 9.12 -4.46 5.78
N ILE A 109 8.22 -4.98 4.93
CA ILE A 109 6.78 -4.87 5.17
C ILE A 109 6.37 -5.55 6.49
N ILE A 110 7.06 -6.63 6.88
CA ILE A 110 6.80 -7.32 8.14
C ILE A 110 7.14 -6.46 9.36
N SER A 111 8.23 -5.68 9.30
CA SER A 111 8.59 -4.72 10.35
C SER A 111 7.49 -3.65 10.48
N LEU A 112 7.01 -3.13 9.34
CA LEU A 112 5.91 -2.17 9.32
C LEU A 112 4.63 -2.74 9.94
N TYR A 113 4.25 -3.96 9.58
CA TYR A 113 3.08 -4.62 10.14
C TYR A 113 3.21 -4.89 11.64
N ASN A 114 4.37 -5.34 12.11
CA ASN A 114 4.63 -5.49 13.55
C ASN A 114 4.46 -4.18 14.30
N GLN A 115 4.92 -3.07 13.70
CA GLN A 115 4.78 -1.74 14.28
C GLN A 115 3.33 -1.22 14.28
N ILE A 116 2.54 -1.51 13.25
CA ILE A 116 1.11 -1.16 13.19
C ILE A 116 0.29 -1.96 14.21
N PHE A 117 0.52 -3.27 14.30
CA PHE A 117 -0.20 -4.17 15.19
C PHE A 117 0.41 -4.28 16.60
N ASN A 118 1.39 -3.44 16.92
CA ASN A 118 1.89 -3.32 18.27
C ASN A 118 0.74 -2.95 19.21
N HIS A 119 0.51 -3.77 20.24
CA HIS A 119 -0.67 -3.65 21.10
C HIS A 119 -0.78 -2.29 21.80
N ILE A 120 0.33 -1.69 22.21
CA ILE A 120 0.33 -0.38 22.88
C ILE A 120 -0.02 0.71 21.88
N ARG A 121 0.63 0.69 20.70
CA ARG A 121 0.40 1.68 19.65
C ARG A 121 -1.02 1.58 19.08
N LEU A 122 -1.50 0.38 18.78
CA LEU A 122 -2.86 0.17 18.26
C LEU A 122 -3.92 0.64 19.26
N ARG A 123 -3.73 0.35 20.55
CA ARG A 123 -4.60 0.85 21.62
C ARG A 123 -4.60 2.37 21.65
N ALA A 124 -3.42 3.00 21.69
CA ALA A 124 -3.32 4.46 21.66
C ALA A 124 -4.05 5.02 20.43
N ILE A 125 -3.85 4.43 19.26
CA ILE A 125 -4.50 4.82 18.00
C ILE A 125 -6.03 4.64 18.00
N ILE A 126 -6.59 3.77 18.84
CA ILE A 126 -8.04 3.65 18.91
C ILE A 126 -8.63 4.69 19.88
N PHE A 127 -7.92 4.99 20.96
CA PHE A 127 -8.46 5.83 22.04
C PHE A 127 -8.11 7.32 21.92
N THR A 128 -7.11 7.72 21.14
CA THR A 128 -6.76 9.15 20.96
C THR A 128 -7.51 9.84 19.83
N TYR A 129 -8.12 9.08 18.93
CA TYR A 129 -8.75 9.62 17.72
C TYR A 129 -10.24 9.86 17.90
N THR A 130 -10.77 10.84 17.16
CA THR A 130 -12.22 11.04 17.04
C THR A 130 -12.86 9.91 16.25
N VAL A 131 -14.18 9.75 16.36
CA VAL A 131 -14.94 8.72 15.63
C VAL A 131 -14.67 8.77 14.11
N ARG A 132 -14.58 9.97 13.53
CA ARG A 132 -14.37 10.15 12.10
C ARG A 132 -12.95 9.75 11.67
N GLU A 133 -11.95 10.11 12.45
CA GLU A 133 -10.56 9.70 12.17
C GLU A 133 -10.36 8.20 12.37
N ALA A 134 -11.01 7.62 13.39
CA ALA A 134 -11.02 6.19 13.62
C ALA A 134 -11.65 5.44 12.43
N GLU A 135 -12.68 6.00 11.79
CA GLU A 135 -13.26 5.42 10.57
C GLU A 135 -12.25 5.35 9.42
N HIS A 136 -11.52 6.45 9.15
CA HIS A 136 -10.48 6.46 8.11
C HIS A 136 -9.40 5.41 8.38
N ARG A 137 -8.97 5.29 9.65
CA ARG A 137 -7.99 4.28 10.07
C ARG A 137 -8.52 2.85 9.97
N ALA A 138 -9.78 2.63 10.32
CA ALA A 138 -10.42 1.32 10.20
C ALA A 138 -10.47 0.86 8.74
N ARG A 139 -10.69 1.77 7.78
CA ARG A 139 -10.61 1.47 6.35
C ARG A 139 -9.21 1.01 5.94
N PHE A 140 -8.17 1.70 6.41
CA PHE A 140 -6.78 1.31 6.18
C PHE A 140 -6.45 -0.07 6.76
N LEU A 141 -6.83 -0.33 8.02
CA LEU A 141 -6.64 -1.63 8.68
C LEU A 141 -7.38 -2.74 7.96
N LYS A 142 -8.60 -2.48 7.47
CA LYS A 142 -9.38 -3.43 6.68
C LYS A 142 -8.63 -3.85 5.40
N LEU A 143 -7.96 -2.92 4.72
CA LEU A 143 -7.17 -3.22 3.53
C LEU A 143 -5.97 -4.12 3.87
N ILE A 144 -5.21 -3.77 4.92
CA ILE A 144 -4.08 -4.59 5.38
C ILE A 144 -4.52 -6.00 5.76
N LEU A 145 -5.57 -6.13 6.58
CA LEU A 145 -6.08 -7.43 7.01
C LEU A 145 -6.64 -8.24 5.83
N GLY A 146 -7.27 -7.58 4.87
CA GLY A 146 -7.76 -8.22 3.65
C GLY A 146 -6.61 -8.77 2.78
N ASP A 147 -5.50 -8.05 2.70
CA ASP A 147 -4.28 -8.50 2.03
C ASP A 147 -3.63 -9.69 2.75
N LEU A 148 -3.40 -9.55 4.06
CA LEU A 148 -2.87 -10.61 4.91
C LEU A 148 -3.72 -11.89 4.88
N SER A 149 -5.04 -11.75 4.87
CA SER A 149 -5.96 -12.89 4.79
C SER A 149 -5.81 -13.67 3.49
N LYS A 150 -5.42 -13.03 2.39
CA LYS A 150 -5.15 -13.74 1.14
C LYS A 150 -3.80 -14.46 1.20
N GLY A 151 -2.79 -13.84 1.79
CA GLY A 151 -1.48 -14.46 2.03
C GLY A 151 -1.53 -15.65 3.00
N HIS A 152 -2.45 -15.64 3.97
CA HIS A 152 -2.59 -16.72 4.95
C HIS A 152 -3.01 -18.07 4.34
N GLY A 153 -3.57 -18.08 3.12
CA GLY A 153 -3.90 -19.31 2.38
C GLY A 153 -2.67 -20.14 1.96
N ASP A 154 -1.49 -19.52 1.86
CA ASP A 154 -0.23 -20.16 1.43
C ASP A 154 0.93 -19.73 2.36
N LYS A 155 1.09 -20.45 3.47
CA LYS A 155 2.09 -20.18 4.51
C LYS A 155 3.54 -20.22 4.00
N THR A 156 3.79 -20.99 2.94
CA THR A 156 5.13 -21.18 2.35
C THR A 156 5.52 -20.03 1.43
N ALA A 157 4.59 -19.55 0.60
CA ALA A 157 4.81 -18.38 -0.25
C ALA A 157 4.98 -17.10 0.59
N TYR A 158 4.12 -16.92 1.61
CA TYR A 158 4.12 -15.71 2.44
C TYR A 158 5.43 -15.47 3.18
N LYS A 159 6.09 -16.52 3.72
CA LYS A 159 7.40 -16.34 4.39
C LYS A 159 8.51 -15.94 3.42
N LYS A 160 8.50 -16.45 2.18
CA LYS A 160 9.48 -16.08 1.15
C LYS A 160 9.24 -14.65 0.66
N GLU A 161 7.98 -14.27 0.47
CA GLU A 161 7.59 -12.92 0.05
C GLU A 161 7.82 -11.86 1.15
N ALA A 162 7.44 -12.14 2.39
CA ALA A 162 7.49 -11.18 3.50
C ALA A 162 8.93 -10.84 3.95
N LEU A 163 9.90 -11.71 3.67
CA LEU A 163 11.32 -11.48 3.96
C LEU A 163 12.02 -10.62 2.90
N GLY A 164 11.35 -10.27 1.79
CA GLY A 164 11.96 -9.51 0.69
C GLY A 164 13.03 -10.30 -0.08
N LEU A 165 13.10 -11.62 0.13
CA LEU A 165 13.98 -12.53 -0.60
C LEU A 165 13.33 -12.89 -1.95
N LYS A 166 13.07 -11.86 -2.78
CA LYS A 166 12.95 -12.09 -4.22
C LYS A 166 14.37 -12.28 -4.74
N ASP A 167 14.59 -13.46 -5.29
CA ASP A 167 15.88 -14.06 -5.60
C ASP A 167 16.87 -13.09 -6.30
N LEU A 168 18.15 -13.17 -5.89
CA LEU A 168 19.33 -12.71 -6.66
C LEU A 168 19.31 -13.26 -8.09
#